data_AF-N9SR81-F1
#
_entry.id   AF-N9SR81-F1
#
_cell.length_a   1.000
_cell.length_b   1.000
_cell.length_c   1.000
_cell.angle_alpha   90.00
_cell.angle_beta   90.00
_cell.angle_gamma   90.00
#
_symmetry.space_group_name_H-M   'P 1'
#
loop_
_entity.id
_entity.type
_entity.pdbx_description
1 polymer ?
#
loop_
_entity_poly.entity_id
_entity_poly.type
_entity_poly.pdbx_seq_one_letter_code
_entity_poly.pdbx_strand_id
1 'polypeptide(L)'
;MSHKYIYIDFEAISNPFARLLSIPANTPFAYSLGGLNHDNKFETKTFIINFVKGNSIKDIWSTLKQKIIKHIYEIDSKAKIDEIIFIGHNPTLEKQILTKMFPKNSVIPLIDDKSNPVLSLSKLTGSVFKQEYFLNTKKMIEKSGINILKKMITKSNGLIASFLGFWLYVNSLVILRSNDKRKKYFLKLNKNVVIKELRKYSQDDVNKMLYLAANPEETNLLIKRYLYKKDFMRLIKNINFNDNLTIKEIKQKIWSL
;
A
#
# COMPACT_ATOMS: atom_id res chain seq x y z
N MET A 1 21.14 20.26 -11.17
CA MET A 1 21.33 18.99 -10.43
C MET A 1 20.19 18.06 -10.80
N SER A 2 20.48 16.81 -11.17
CA SER A 2 19.44 15.82 -11.48
C SER A 2 18.82 15.37 -10.15
N HIS A 3 17.54 15.68 -9.92
CA HIS A 3 16.85 15.22 -8.71
C HIS A 3 16.74 13.70 -8.72
N LYS A 4 16.97 13.07 -7.56
CA LYS A 4 16.85 11.62 -7.42
C LYS A 4 15.47 11.24 -6.91
N TYR A 5 14.74 10.45 -7.69
CA TYR A 5 13.43 9.92 -7.32
C TYR A 5 13.55 8.62 -6.53
N ILE A 6 12.89 8.57 -5.37
CA ILE A 6 12.69 7.36 -4.57
C ILE A 6 11.21 7.11 -4.43
N TYR A 7 10.75 5.98 -4.96
CA TYR A 7 9.36 5.53 -4.87
C TYR A 7 9.17 4.82 -3.54
N ILE A 8 8.15 5.16 -2.77
CA ILE A 8 7.97 4.67 -1.40
C ILE A 8 6.50 4.51 -1.05
N ASP A 9 6.20 3.44 -0.33
CA ASP A 9 4.86 3.13 0.19
C ASP A 9 4.99 2.59 1.63
N PHE A 10 4.09 3.02 2.52
CA PHE A 10 4.09 2.64 3.93
C PHE A 10 2.90 1.77 4.32
N GLU A 11 3.17 0.77 5.16
CA GLU A 11 2.13 0.12 5.94
C GLU A 11 2.08 0.71 7.35
N ALA A 12 0.88 1.04 7.80
CA ALA A 12 0.66 1.66 9.08
C ALA A 12 -0.41 0.95 9.91
N ILE A 13 -0.25 1.00 11.24
CA ILE A 13 -1.28 0.58 12.17
C ILE A 13 -2.30 1.72 12.27
N SER A 14 -3.47 1.51 11.70
CA SER A 14 -4.57 2.47 11.68
C SER A 14 -5.66 2.10 12.68
N ASN A 15 -6.65 2.99 12.85
CA ASN A 15 -7.83 2.67 13.65
C ASN A 15 -8.63 1.51 13.01
N PRO A 16 -9.21 0.62 13.82
CA PRO A 16 -9.34 0.68 15.29
C PRO A 16 -8.12 0.16 16.08
N PHE A 17 -7.14 -0.48 15.45
CA PHE A 17 -6.07 -1.15 16.17
C PHE A 17 -5.08 -0.21 16.84
N ALA A 18 -4.79 0.94 16.23
CA ALA A 18 -3.95 1.96 16.86
C ALA A 18 -4.49 2.37 18.23
N ARG A 19 -5.82 2.58 18.32
CA ARG A 19 -6.52 2.86 19.58
C ARG A 19 -6.42 1.71 20.59
N LEU A 20 -6.44 0.45 20.15
CA LEU A 20 -6.26 -0.72 21.04
C LEU A 20 -4.84 -0.83 21.60
N LEU A 21 -3.85 -0.29 20.90
CA LEU A 21 -2.45 -0.25 21.34
C LEU A 21 -2.09 1.03 22.09
N SER A 22 -3.02 1.99 22.19
CA SER A 22 -2.76 3.33 22.71
C SER A 22 -1.61 4.05 21.97
N ILE A 23 -1.56 3.89 20.65
CA ILE A 23 -0.59 4.57 19.77
C ILE A 23 -1.30 5.54 18.81
N PRO A 24 -0.59 6.54 18.26
CA PRO A 24 -1.15 7.41 17.24
C PRO A 24 -1.69 6.61 16.05
N ALA A 25 -2.83 7.05 15.51
CA ALA A 25 -3.33 6.48 14.27
C ALA A 25 -2.31 6.66 13.14
N ASN A 26 -2.25 5.67 12.25
CA ASN A 26 -1.31 5.63 11.13
C ASN A 26 0.15 5.62 11.59
N THR A 27 0.44 4.96 12.72
CA THR A 27 1.84 4.70 13.12
C THR A 27 2.47 3.72 12.13
N PRO A 28 3.52 4.11 11.39
CA PRO A 28 4.15 3.23 10.41
C PRO A 28 4.85 2.05 11.06
N PHE A 29 4.78 0.88 10.44
CA PHE A 29 5.51 -0.31 10.90
C PHE A 29 6.24 -1.06 9.79
N ALA A 30 5.90 -0.80 8.53
CA ALA A 30 6.65 -1.30 7.39
C ALA A 30 6.69 -0.25 6.29
N TYR A 31 7.65 -0.40 5.38
CA TYR A 31 7.68 0.31 4.12
C TYR A 31 8.35 -0.54 3.07
N SER A 32 8.04 -0.24 1.82
CA SER A 32 8.87 -0.60 0.68
C SER A 32 9.33 0.68 0.00
N LEU A 33 10.56 0.68 -0.50
CA LEU A 33 11.06 1.76 -1.35
C LEU A 33 11.83 1.20 -2.53
N GLY A 34 11.96 2.00 -3.58
CA GLY A 34 12.74 1.65 -4.76
C GLY A 34 13.20 2.85 -5.56
N GLY A 35 14.20 2.61 -6.40
CA GLY A 35 14.80 3.63 -7.26
C GLY A 35 15.78 3.00 -8.25
N LEU A 36 16.36 3.84 -9.11
CA LEU A 36 17.41 3.42 -10.03
C LEU A 36 18.75 3.28 -9.30
N ASN A 37 19.39 2.13 -9.48
CA ASN A 37 20.76 1.90 -9.07
C ASN A 37 21.76 2.47 -10.10
N HIS A 38 23.06 2.27 -9.86
CA HIS A 38 24.13 2.75 -10.73
C HIS A 38 24.13 2.12 -12.14
N ASP A 39 23.50 0.96 -12.32
CA ASP A 39 23.34 0.27 -13.61
C ASP A 39 22.04 0.66 -14.33
N ASN A 40 21.34 1.70 -13.86
CA ASN A 40 20.00 2.09 -14.33
C ASN A 40 18.97 0.96 -14.24
N LYS A 41 19.15 0.04 -13.29
CA LYS A 41 18.17 -1.01 -12.97
C LYS A 41 17.37 -0.60 -11.75
N PHE A 42 16.08 -0.90 -11.78
CA PHE A 42 15.24 -0.70 -10.62
C PHE A 42 15.56 -1.73 -9.54
N GLU A 43 15.81 -1.23 -8.33
CA GLU A 43 15.99 -2.05 -7.14
C GLU A 43 14.98 -1.64 -6.08
N THR A 44 14.45 -2.63 -5.35
CA THR A 44 13.50 -2.41 -4.25
C THR A 44 14.02 -2.98 -2.94
N LYS A 45 13.72 -2.28 -1.85
CA LYS A 45 14.01 -2.69 -0.48
C LYS A 45 12.74 -2.60 0.35
N THR A 46 12.47 -3.64 1.13
CA THR A 46 11.33 -3.68 2.05
C THR A 46 11.81 -3.88 3.47
N PHE A 47 11.27 -3.08 4.38
CA PHE A 47 11.56 -3.18 5.81
C PHE A 47 10.27 -3.36 6.60
N ILE A 48 10.32 -4.22 7.61
CA ILE A 48 9.24 -4.42 8.58
C ILE A 48 9.87 -4.33 9.97
N ILE A 49 9.31 -3.50 10.84
CA ILE A 49 9.81 -3.32 12.22
C ILE A 49 9.77 -4.65 12.97
N ASN A 50 10.85 -4.94 13.67
CA ASN A 50 10.87 -5.99 14.67
C ASN A 50 10.55 -5.40 16.05
N PHE A 51 9.27 -5.42 16.44
CA PHE A 51 8.81 -4.83 17.69
C PHE A 51 9.43 -5.45 18.96
N VAL A 52 10.05 -6.62 18.87
CA VAL A 52 10.82 -7.22 19.98
C VAL A 52 12.07 -6.38 20.32
N LYS A 53 12.66 -5.70 19.34
CA LYS A 53 13.87 -4.88 19.52
C LYS A 53 13.56 -3.44 19.97
N GLY A 54 12.29 -3.04 19.94
CA GLY A 54 11.85 -1.69 20.25
C GLY A 54 10.42 -1.49 19.76
N ASN A 55 9.54 -1.06 20.67
CA ASN A 55 8.12 -0.85 20.41
C ASN A 55 7.63 0.55 20.82
N SER A 56 8.51 1.40 21.36
CA SER A 56 8.16 2.79 21.63
C SER A 56 8.00 3.56 20.30
N ILE A 57 7.13 4.57 20.30
CA ILE A 57 6.90 5.40 19.12
C ILE A 57 8.18 6.08 18.67
N LYS A 58 8.98 6.58 19.60
CA LYS A 58 10.28 7.21 19.31
C LYS A 58 11.22 6.24 18.59
N ASP A 59 11.31 5.00 19.08
CA ASP A 59 12.20 3.99 18.49
C ASP A 59 11.73 3.55 17.10
N ILE A 60 10.40 3.45 16.92
CA ILE A 60 9.78 3.17 15.62
C ILE A 60 10.20 4.23 14.59
N TRP A 61 10.02 5.51 14.90
CA TRP A 61 10.39 6.61 13.99
C TRP A 61 11.90 6.65 13.72
N SER A 62 12.72 6.52 14.76
CA SER A 62 14.18 6.52 14.61
C SER A 62 14.67 5.36 13.74
N THR A 63 14.15 4.15 14.00
CA THR A 63 14.52 2.94 13.26
C THR A 63 14.12 3.05 11.78
N LEU A 64 12.90 3.52 11.50
CA LEU A 64 12.43 3.71 10.13
C LEU A 64 13.32 4.70 9.38
N LYS A 65 13.59 5.88 9.95
CA LYS A 65 14.45 6.88 9.33
C LYS A 65 15.84 6.33 9.01
N GLN A 66 16.49 5.67 9.98
CA GLN A 66 17.82 5.07 9.79
C GLN A 66 17.80 4.02 8.69
N LYS A 67 16.77 3.16 8.65
CA LYS A 67 16.66 2.11 7.65
C LYS A 67 16.37 2.65 6.25
N ILE A 68 15.52 3.68 6.13
CA ILE A 68 15.24 4.32 4.83
C ILE A 68 16.54 4.89 4.26
N ILE A 69 17.31 5.64 5.05
CA ILE A 69 18.61 6.18 4.63
C ILE A 69 19.54 5.05 4.21
N LYS A 70 19.67 3.99 5.02
CA LYS A 70 20.51 2.84 4.69
C LYS A 70 20.10 2.20 3.36
N HIS A 71 18.81 1.93 3.16
CA HIS A 71 18.32 1.29 1.96
C HIS A 71 18.45 2.16 0.71
N ILE A 72 18.33 3.48 0.84
CA ILE A 72 18.63 4.42 -0.24
C ILE A 72 20.11 4.31 -0.64
N TYR A 73 21.03 4.28 0.32
CA TYR A 73 22.47 4.10 0.04
C TYR A 73 22.82 2.72 -0.50
N GLU A 74 22.06 1.68 -0.14
CA GLU A 74 22.23 0.35 -0.72
C GLU A 74 21.82 0.34 -2.21
N ILE A 75 20.78 1.08 -2.59
CA ILE A 75 20.36 1.23 -4.00
C ILE A 75 21.35 2.12 -4.76
N ASP A 76 21.78 3.22 -4.14
CA ASP A 76 22.79 4.12 -4.70
C ASP A 76 23.62 4.77 -3.61
N SER A 77 24.87 4.34 -3.53
CA SER A 77 25.83 4.82 -2.55
C SER A 77 26.20 6.30 -2.71
N LYS A 78 25.91 6.91 -3.87
CA LYS A 78 26.19 8.32 -4.16
C LYS A 78 24.99 9.24 -3.92
N ALA A 79 23.84 8.68 -3.50
CA ALA A 79 22.63 9.47 -3.28
C ALA A 79 22.83 10.52 -2.18
N LYS A 80 22.44 11.77 -2.43
CA LYS A 80 22.40 12.80 -1.40
C LYS A 80 21.01 12.88 -0.82
N ILE A 81 20.87 12.52 0.47
CA ILE A 81 19.56 12.34 1.11
C ILE A 81 18.70 13.61 1.06
N ASP A 82 19.30 14.78 1.15
CA ASP A 82 18.64 16.08 1.10
C ASP A 82 18.14 16.47 -0.31
N GLU A 83 18.69 15.87 -1.37
CA GLU A 83 18.28 16.11 -2.76
C GLU A 83 17.21 15.12 -3.27
N ILE A 84 16.78 14.18 -2.41
CA ILE A 84 15.80 13.15 -2.79
C ILE A 84 14.38 13.71 -2.85
N ILE A 85 13.68 13.36 -3.93
CA ILE A 85 12.25 13.54 -4.07
C ILE A 85 11.57 12.19 -3.85
N PHE A 86 10.69 12.12 -2.86
CA PHE A 86 9.90 10.94 -2.60
C PHE A 86 8.66 10.92 -3.48
N ILE A 87 8.44 9.80 -4.17
CA ILE A 87 7.27 9.55 -5.00
C ILE A 87 6.38 8.53 -4.30
N GLY A 88 5.10 8.85 -4.12
CA GLY A 88 4.09 7.88 -3.72
C GLY A 88 2.90 7.95 -4.66
N HIS A 89 2.12 6.87 -4.77
CA HIS A 89 1.02 6.83 -5.74
C HIS A 89 -0.07 7.87 -5.42
N ASN A 90 -0.56 7.87 -4.18
CA ASN A 90 -1.50 8.87 -3.65
C ASN A 90 -1.01 9.26 -2.24
N PRO A 91 0.03 10.10 -2.13
CA PRO A 91 0.95 10.11 -1.00
C PRO A 91 0.42 10.83 0.25
N THR A 92 -0.84 10.61 0.64
CA THR A 92 -1.41 11.22 1.85
C THR A 92 -0.72 10.69 3.10
N LEU A 93 -0.58 9.36 3.20
CA LEU A 93 0.07 8.70 4.33
C LEU A 93 1.58 8.96 4.31
N GLU A 94 2.19 8.83 3.13
CA GLU A 94 3.60 9.06 2.88
C GLU A 94 3.98 10.49 3.27
N LYS A 95 3.20 11.50 2.87
CA LYS A 95 3.44 12.89 3.25
C LYS A 95 3.36 13.09 4.77
N GLN A 96 2.38 12.48 5.45
CA GLN A 96 2.26 12.56 6.91
C GLN A 96 3.46 11.94 7.64
N ILE A 97 4.01 10.85 7.10
CA ILE A 97 5.13 10.10 7.69
C ILE A 97 6.48 10.76 7.35
N LEU A 98 6.73 11.01 6.06
CA LEU A 98 8.01 11.49 5.56
C LEU A 98 8.29 12.93 6.00
N THR A 99 7.29 13.81 6.08
CA THR A 99 7.53 15.19 6.57
C THR A 99 8.05 15.22 8.01
N LYS A 100 7.75 14.19 8.82
CA LYS A 100 8.31 14.07 10.18
C LYS A 100 9.76 13.59 10.17
N MET A 101 10.14 12.71 9.25
CA MET A 101 11.48 12.12 9.19
C MET A 101 12.46 12.94 8.34
N PHE A 102 11.96 13.55 7.28
CA PHE A 102 12.68 14.22 6.18
C PHE A 102 11.97 15.56 5.82
N PRO A 103 11.93 16.53 6.75
CA PRO A 103 11.11 17.74 6.60
C PRO A 103 11.49 18.65 5.42
N LYS A 104 12.72 18.53 4.90
CA LYS A 104 13.21 19.31 3.76
C LYS A 104 12.96 18.64 2.41
N ASN A 105 12.62 17.35 2.39
CA ASN A 105 12.44 16.59 1.18
C ASN A 105 11.02 16.78 0.63
N SER A 106 10.91 16.87 -0.71
CA SER A 106 9.62 16.91 -1.37
C SER A 106 8.99 15.51 -1.41
N VAL A 107 7.67 15.47 -1.24
CA VAL A 107 6.84 14.27 -1.44
C VAL A 107 5.78 14.62 -2.49
N ILE A 108 5.83 13.98 -3.65
CA ILE A 108 4.95 14.27 -4.79
C ILE A 108 4.22 13.00 -5.25
N PRO A 109 3.02 13.15 -5.86
CA PRO A 109 2.30 12.01 -6.41
C PRO A 109 3.02 11.42 -7.63
N LEU A 110 2.87 10.12 -7.86
CA LEU A 110 3.34 9.42 -9.06
C LEU A 110 2.70 9.98 -10.34
N ILE A 111 1.40 10.25 -10.25
CA ILE A 111 0.59 10.81 -11.35
C ILE A 111 0.11 12.16 -10.87
N ASP A 112 0.76 13.22 -11.33
CA ASP A 112 0.36 14.61 -11.05
C ASP A 112 -0.69 15.06 -12.06
N ASP A 113 -1.93 14.59 -11.89
CA ASP A 113 -3.05 15.06 -12.68
C ASP A 113 -4.20 15.50 -11.77
N LYS A 114 -4.30 16.82 -11.58
CA LYS A 114 -5.37 17.47 -10.82
C LYS A 114 -6.77 17.21 -11.39
N SER A 115 -6.86 16.76 -12.65
CA SER A 115 -8.12 16.44 -13.32
C SER A 115 -8.50 14.96 -13.20
N ASN A 116 -7.60 14.09 -12.74
CA ASN A 116 -7.88 12.67 -12.63
C ASN A 116 -8.42 12.28 -11.24
N PRO A 117 -9.51 11.48 -11.18
CA PRO A 117 -9.93 10.86 -9.94
C PRO A 117 -8.81 9.96 -9.42
N VAL A 118 -8.61 9.92 -8.09
CA VAL A 118 -7.67 9.02 -7.38
C VAL A 118 -7.81 7.59 -7.93
N LEU A 119 -6.93 7.21 -8.86
CA LEU A 119 -6.91 5.88 -9.46
C LEU A 119 -6.23 4.92 -8.48
N SER A 120 -6.65 3.67 -8.42
CA SER A 120 -5.95 2.66 -7.62
C SER A 120 -4.84 2.03 -8.47
N LEU A 121 -3.65 1.82 -7.90
CA LEU A 121 -2.55 1.10 -8.57
C LEU A 121 -3.03 -0.23 -9.16
N SER A 122 -3.71 -1.04 -8.36
CA SER A 122 -4.22 -2.36 -8.78
C SER A 122 -5.22 -2.28 -9.94
N LYS A 123 -5.94 -1.15 -10.10
CA LYS A 123 -6.83 -0.95 -11.26
C LYS A 123 -6.04 -0.61 -12.53
N LEU A 124 -4.98 0.17 -12.41
CA LEU A 124 -4.12 0.54 -13.53
C LEU A 124 -3.27 -0.65 -13.99
N THR A 125 -2.72 -1.41 -13.05
CA THR A 125 -1.71 -2.43 -13.33
C THR A 125 -2.25 -3.87 -13.30
N GLY A 126 -3.56 -4.07 -13.11
CA GLY A 126 -4.17 -5.39 -12.92
C GLY A 126 -4.07 -6.34 -14.12
N SER A 127 -3.74 -5.85 -15.33
CA SER A 127 -3.42 -6.70 -16.48
C SER A 127 -2.09 -7.43 -16.32
N VAL A 128 -1.15 -6.83 -15.60
CA VAL A 128 0.22 -7.33 -15.39
C VAL A 128 0.37 -7.94 -13.99
N PHE A 129 -0.12 -7.24 -12.97
CA PHE A 129 -0.02 -7.62 -11.57
C PHE A 129 -1.30 -8.32 -11.11
N LYS A 130 -1.29 -9.65 -11.16
CA LYS A 130 -2.46 -10.51 -10.82
C LYS A 130 -2.35 -11.18 -9.46
N GLN A 131 -1.48 -10.67 -8.60
CA GLN A 131 -1.09 -11.38 -7.40
C GLN A 131 -2.17 -11.32 -6.33
N GLU A 132 -2.50 -12.48 -5.76
CA GLU A 132 -3.34 -12.55 -4.57
C GLU A 132 -2.48 -12.41 -3.29
N TYR A 133 -2.96 -11.62 -2.34
CA TYR A 133 -2.28 -11.36 -1.08
C TYR A 133 -3.00 -11.95 0.12
N PHE A 134 -2.22 -12.20 1.18
CA PHE A 134 -2.69 -12.59 2.51
C PHE A 134 -3.50 -13.90 2.57
N LEU A 135 -3.26 -14.84 1.66
CA LEU A 135 -4.00 -16.10 1.56
C LEU A 135 -4.08 -16.86 2.90
N ASN A 136 -2.95 -16.99 3.61
CA ASN A 136 -2.92 -17.72 4.88
C ASN A 136 -3.58 -16.91 5.99
N THR A 137 -3.29 -15.61 6.05
CA THR A 137 -3.90 -14.69 7.00
C THR A 137 -5.43 -14.67 6.86
N LYS A 138 -5.96 -14.60 5.64
CA LYS A 138 -7.40 -14.64 5.34
C LYS A 138 -8.05 -15.93 5.85
N LYS A 139 -7.46 -17.09 5.53
CA LYS A 139 -7.92 -18.39 6.04
C LYS A 139 -7.96 -18.45 7.57
N MET A 140 -6.97 -17.87 8.27
CA MET A 140 -6.95 -17.85 9.73
C MET A 140 -8.02 -16.93 10.32
N ILE A 141 -8.24 -15.75 9.72
CA ILE A 141 -9.29 -14.85 10.16
C ILE A 141 -10.68 -15.48 9.95
N GLU A 142 -10.92 -16.16 8.82
CA GLU A 142 -12.19 -16.87 8.56
C GLU A 142 -12.50 -17.93 9.63
N LYS A 143 -11.48 -18.67 10.07
CA LYS A 143 -11.60 -19.68 11.12
C LYS A 143 -11.72 -19.12 12.53
N SER A 144 -11.34 -17.86 12.77
CA SER A 144 -11.23 -17.29 14.12
C SER A 144 -12.54 -17.04 14.87
N GLY A 145 -13.68 -17.06 14.18
CA GLY A 145 -14.97 -16.65 14.76
C GLY A 145 -15.11 -15.15 15.06
N ILE A 146 -14.07 -14.32 14.81
CA ILE A 146 -14.10 -12.89 15.13
C ILE A 146 -14.75 -12.10 13.99
N ASN A 147 -16.06 -11.82 14.11
CA ASN A 147 -16.87 -11.16 13.07
C ASN A 147 -16.29 -9.83 12.57
N ILE A 148 -15.67 -9.03 13.44
CA ILE A 148 -15.04 -7.76 13.04
C ILE A 148 -13.89 -8.01 12.06
N LEU A 149 -13.03 -8.99 12.33
CA LEU A 149 -11.91 -9.33 11.45
C LEU A 149 -12.42 -9.95 10.13
N LYS A 150 -13.45 -10.79 10.17
CA LYS A 150 -14.09 -11.34 8.96
C LYS A 150 -14.61 -10.24 8.03
N LYS A 151 -15.29 -9.23 8.59
CA LYS A 151 -15.76 -8.05 7.84
C LYS A 151 -14.62 -7.22 7.25
N MET A 152 -13.40 -7.32 7.76
CA MET A 152 -12.26 -6.59 7.21
C MET A 152 -11.68 -7.27 5.97
N ILE A 153 -11.65 -8.62 5.94
CA ILE A 153 -11.12 -9.37 4.78
C ILE A 153 -11.82 -8.96 3.47
N THR A 154 -13.12 -8.73 3.54
CA THR A 154 -13.93 -8.38 2.36
C THR A 154 -13.79 -6.93 1.94
N LYS A 155 -13.22 -6.05 2.78
CA LYS A 155 -13.15 -4.61 2.51
C LYS A 155 -11.91 -4.20 1.74
N SER A 156 -10.72 -4.53 2.24
CA SER A 156 -9.46 -4.19 1.55
C SER A 156 -8.26 -4.92 2.14
N ASN A 157 -7.24 -5.14 1.30
CA ASN A 157 -5.96 -5.70 1.73
C ASN A 157 -5.20 -4.76 2.70
N GLY A 158 -5.34 -3.44 2.55
CA GLY A 158 -4.73 -2.48 3.49
C GLY A 158 -5.26 -2.59 4.92
N LEU A 159 -6.53 -2.97 5.12
CA LEU A 159 -7.06 -3.27 6.45
C LEU A 159 -6.44 -4.55 7.05
N ILE A 160 -6.14 -5.54 6.22
CA ILE A 160 -5.42 -6.75 6.64
C ILE A 160 -3.99 -6.39 7.02
N ALA A 161 -3.29 -5.57 6.23
CA ALA A 161 -1.94 -5.11 6.55
C ALA A 161 -1.89 -4.35 7.90
N SER A 162 -2.83 -3.44 8.13
CA SER A 162 -2.99 -2.73 9.41
C SER A 162 -3.24 -3.69 10.60
N PHE A 163 -4.07 -4.72 10.41
CA PHE A 163 -4.26 -5.78 11.42
C PHE A 163 -2.97 -6.57 11.67
N LEU A 164 -2.20 -6.90 10.63
CA LEU A 164 -0.94 -7.62 10.79
C LEU A 164 0.11 -6.78 11.51
N GLY A 165 0.14 -5.45 11.31
CA GLY A 165 0.95 -4.54 12.12
C GLY A 165 0.57 -4.59 13.61
N PHE A 166 -0.73 -4.56 13.91
CA PHE A 166 -1.23 -4.79 15.26
C PHE A 166 -0.82 -6.16 15.81
N TRP A 167 -0.99 -7.21 15.02
CA TRP A 167 -0.66 -8.57 15.42
C TRP A 167 0.84 -8.70 15.73
N LEU A 168 1.72 -8.16 14.88
CA LEU A 168 3.17 -8.15 15.09
C LEU A 168 3.55 -7.41 16.38
N TYR A 169 2.90 -6.28 16.66
CA TYR A 169 3.10 -5.54 17.89
C TYR A 169 2.71 -6.38 19.10
N VAL A 170 1.49 -6.92 19.12
CA VAL A 170 0.98 -7.71 20.25
C VAL A 170 1.78 -9.00 20.44
N ASN A 171 2.15 -9.68 19.35
CA ASN A 171 2.97 -10.90 19.38
C ASN A 171 4.40 -10.64 19.88
N SER A 172 4.86 -9.39 19.93
CA SER A 172 6.16 -9.04 20.51
C SER A 172 6.14 -8.81 22.02
N LEU A 173 4.94 -8.71 22.62
CA LEU A 173 4.78 -8.48 24.04
C LEU A 173 4.93 -9.80 24.81
N VAL A 174 5.74 -9.78 25.87
CA VAL A 174 6.14 -10.99 26.62
C VAL A 174 4.95 -11.64 27.33
N ILE A 175 4.05 -10.86 27.95
CA ILE A 175 2.85 -11.37 28.64
C ILE A 175 1.70 -10.36 28.52
N LEU A 176 0.55 -10.81 28.01
CA LEU A 176 -0.70 -10.04 28.06
C LEU A 176 -1.51 -10.46 29.29
N ARG A 177 -2.02 -9.49 30.06
CA ARG A 177 -2.92 -9.73 31.21
C ARG A 177 -4.21 -10.43 30.78
N SER A 178 -4.87 -11.17 31.67
CA SER A 178 -6.11 -11.91 31.38
C SER A 178 -7.23 -11.03 30.80
N ASN A 179 -7.39 -9.82 31.33
CA ASN A 179 -8.42 -8.85 30.92
C ASN A 179 -7.99 -7.91 29.77
N ASP A 180 -6.88 -8.20 29.09
CA ASP A 180 -6.35 -7.33 28.05
C ASP A 180 -7.23 -7.33 26.79
N LYS A 181 -7.76 -6.15 26.42
CA LYS A 181 -8.65 -5.97 25.26
C LYS A 181 -8.02 -6.43 23.94
N ARG A 182 -6.69 -6.46 23.85
CA ARG A 182 -5.95 -6.90 22.65
C ARG A 182 -6.10 -8.40 22.41
N LYS A 183 -6.27 -9.21 23.47
CA LYS A 183 -6.46 -10.67 23.35
C LYS A 183 -7.68 -11.03 22.51
N LYS A 184 -8.74 -10.21 22.54
CA LYS A 184 -9.95 -10.39 21.74
C LYS A 184 -9.66 -10.50 20.23
N TYR A 185 -8.60 -9.87 19.75
CA TYR A 185 -8.23 -9.83 18.34
C TYR A 185 -6.95 -10.63 18.04
N PHE A 186 -6.36 -11.29 19.04
CA PHE A 186 -5.11 -12.00 18.88
C PHE A 186 -5.35 -13.39 18.32
N LEU A 187 -4.88 -13.61 17.09
CA LEU A 187 -4.95 -14.90 16.40
C LEU A 187 -3.63 -15.65 16.54
N LYS A 188 -3.67 -16.99 16.58
CA LYS A 188 -2.46 -17.81 16.50
C LYS A 188 -1.97 -17.87 15.05
N LEU A 189 -1.16 -16.89 14.64
CA LEU A 189 -0.55 -16.85 13.31
C LEU A 189 0.93 -17.27 13.35
N ASN A 190 1.45 -17.75 12.22
CA ASN A 190 2.89 -17.98 12.07
C ASN A 190 3.59 -16.67 11.68
N LYS A 191 4.49 -16.17 12.53
CA LYS A 191 5.20 -14.89 12.33
C LYS A 191 5.95 -14.84 11.00
N ASN A 192 6.61 -15.93 10.58
CA ASN A 192 7.39 -15.96 9.35
C ASN A 192 6.48 -15.87 8.11
N VAL A 193 5.32 -16.54 8.16
CA VAL A 193 4.31 -16.44 7.11
C VAL A 193 3.75 -15.02 7.03
N VAL A 194 3.41 -14.41 8.17
CA VAL A 194 2.93 -13.02 8.24
C VAL A 194 3.94 -12.04 7.63
N ILE A 195 5.21 -12.14 8.01
CA ILE A 195 6.29 -11.30 7.46
C ILE A 195 6.43 -11.50 5.95
N LYS A 196 6.35 -12.75 5.46
CA LYS A 196 6.45 -13.06 4.03
C LYS A 196 5.27 -12.47 3.24
N GLU A 197 4.04 -12.59 3.73
CA GLU A 197 2.85 -12.03 3.08
C GLU A 197 2.86 -10.50 3.07
N LEU A 198 3.21 -9.87 4.21
CA LEU A 198 3.36 -8.41 4.30
C LEU A 198 4.43 -7.87 3.34
N ARG A 199 5.61 -8.52 3.31
CA ARG A 199 6.70 -8.10 2.42
C ARG A 199 6.28 -8.15 0.97
N LYS A 200 5.63 -9.24 0.55
CA LYS A 200 5.14 -9.44 -0.80
C LYS A 200 4.10 -8.37 -1.18
N TYR A 201 3.13 -8.10 -0.31
CA TYR A 201 2.12 -7.06 -0.52
C TYR A 201 2.75 -5.66 -0.68
N SER A 202 3.53 -5.24 0.31
CA SER A 202 4.12 -3.89 0.34
C SER A 202 5.12 -3.68 -0.80
N GLN A 203 5.93 -4.68 -1.14
CA GLN A 203 6.90 -4.58 -2.24
C GLN A 203 6.21 -4.45 -3.59
N ASP A 204 5.07 -5.13 -3.77
CA ASP A 204 4.34 -5.12 -5.04
C ASP A 204 3.76 -3.74 -5.37
N ASP A 205 3.34 -2.97 -4.37
CA ASP A 205 2.86 -1.60 -4.61
C ASP A 205 3.97 -0.67 -5.10
N VAL A 206 5.19 -0.79 -4.58
CA VAL A 206 6.36 -0.07 -5.14
C VAL A 206 6.72 -0.59 -6.53
N ASN A 207 6.72 -1.90 -6.76
CA ASN A 207 6.98 -2.46 -8.09
C ASN A 207 6.00 -1.95 -9.15
N LYS A 208 4.71 -1.80 -8.79
CA LYS A 208 3.70 -1.18 -9.67
C LYS A 208 4.04 0.28 -9.96
N MET A 209 4.45 1.05 -8.96
CA MET A 209 4.85 2.45 -9.18
C MET A 209 6.06 2.54 -10.13
N LEU A 210 7.07 1.69 -9.93
CA LEU A 210 8.25 1.63 -10.79
C LEU A 210 7.89 1.19 -12.22
N TYR A 211 7.00 0.21 -12.37
CA TYR A 211 6.48 -0.22 -13.68
C TYR A 211 5.82 0.95 -14.44
N LEU A 212 4.95 1.70 -13.76
CA LEU A 212 4.27 2.84 -14.36
C LEU A 212 5.26 3.96 -14.72
N ALA A 213 6.21 4.25 -13.84
CA ALA A 213 7.25 5.25 -14.08
C ALA A 213 8.17 4.89 -15.24
N ALA A 214 8.47 3.60 -15.43
CA ALA A 214 9.30 3.11 -16.53
C ALA A 214 8.61 3.19 -17.89
N ASN A 215 7.27 3.18 -17.91
CA ASN A 215 6.45 3.11 -19.13
C ASN A 215 5.43 4.26 -19.18
N PRO A 216 5.86 5.53 -19.31
CA PRO A 216 4.96 6.68 -19.21
C PRO A 216 3.89 6.72 -20.31
N GLU A 217 4.22 6.31 -21.55
CA GLU A 217 3.25 6.25 -22.65
C GLU A 217 2.16 5.19 -22.40
N GLU A 218 2.56 3.99 -21.98
CA GLU A 218 1.63 2.93 -21.62
C GLU A 218 0.76 3.34 -20.43
N THR A 219 1.36 3.99 -19.42
CA THR A 219 0.65 4.52 -18.26
C THR A 219 -0.43 5.51 -18.68
N ASN A 220 -0.12 6.46 -19.56
CA ASN A 220 -1.09 7.41 -20.09
C ASN A 220 -2.22 6.71 -20.85
N LEU A 221 -1.92 5.65 -21.62
CA LEU A 221 -2.95 4.85 -22.29
C LEU A 221 -3.84 4.09 -21.30
N LEU A 222 -3.26 3.51 -20.24
CA LEU A 222 -4.00 2.81 -19.18
C LEU A 222 -4.94 3.76 -18.44
N ILE A 223 -4.46 4.97 -18.10
CA ILE A 223 -5.26 6.03 -17.49
C ILE A 223 -6.43 6.39 -18.41
N LYS A 224 -6.17 6.73 -19.67
CA LYS A 224 -7.21 7.06 -20.65
C LYS A 224 -8.26 5.95 -20.78
N ARG A 225 -7.83 4.70 -20.95
CA ARG A 225 -8.72 3.52 -21.04
C ARG A 225 -9.59 3.38 -19.80
N TYR A 226 -9.04 3.57 -18.61
CA TYR A 226 -9.79 3.50 -17.37
C TYR A 226 -10.86 4.60 -17.30
N LEU A 227 -10.51 5.85 -17.63
CA LEU A 227 -11.44 6.98 -17.63
C LEU A 227 -12.57 6.77 -18.63
N TYR A 228 -12.25 6.39 -19.87
CA TYR A 228 -13.26 6.05 -20.88
C TYR A 228 -14.19 4.94 -20.40
N LYS A 229 -13.65 3.86 -19.82
CA LYS A 229 -14.48 2.79 -19.26
C LYS A 229 -15.38 3.29 -18.14
N LYS A 230 -14.87 4.13 -17.23
CA LYS A 230 -15.66 4.70 -16.13
C LYS A 230 -16.79 5.58 -16.65
N ASP A 231 -16.50 6.45 -17.60
CA ASP A 231 -17.51 7.34 -18.21
C ASP A 231 -18.54 6.55 -19.01
N PHE A 232 -18.11 5.59 -19.81
CA PHE A 232 -19.01 4.69 -20.52
C PHE A 232 -19.93 3.94 -19.54
N MET A 233 -19.37 3.34 -18.47
CA MET A 233 -20.17 2.67 -17.45
C MET A 233 -21.18 3.61 -16.76
N ARG A 234 -20.85 4.89 -16.58
CA ARG A 234 -21.78 5.90 -16.05
C ARG A 234 -22.93 6.17 -17.02
N LEU A 235 -22.61 6.37 -18.30
CA LEU A 235 -23.58 6.66 -19.35
C LEU A 235 -24.57 5.50 -19.54
N ILE A 236 -24.07 4.27 -19.54
CA ILE A 236 -24.92 3.09 -19.79
C ILE A 236 -25.68 2.60 -18.55
N LYS A 237 -25.41 3.13 -17.34
CA LYS A 237 -26.03 2.66 -16.08
C LYS A 237 -27.56 2.79 -16.09
N ASN A 238 -28.08 3.74 -16.86
CA ASN A 238 -29.51 4.00 -16.97
C ASN A 238 -30.15 3.37 -18.22
N ILE A 239 -29.38 2.67 -19.04
CA ILE A 239 -29.91 1.91 -20.16
C ILE A 239 -30.45 0.58 -19.64
N ASN A 240 -31.69 0.27 -19.99
CA ASN A 240 -32.25 -1.05 -19.76
C ASN A 240 -31.69 -2.04 -20.80
N PHE A 241 -30.62 -2.73 -20.41
CA PHE A 241 -30.13 -3.92 -21.12
C PHE A 241 -30.85 -5.16 -20.59
N ASN A 242 -31.29 -6.04 -21.49
CA ASN A 242 -31.71 -7.40 -21.15
C ASN A 242 -30.78 -8.40 -21.84
N ASP A 243 -30.73 -9.63 -21.34
CA ASP A 243 -29.83 -10.68 -21.85
C ASP A 243 -30.17 -11.15 -23.27
N ASN A 244 -31.31 -10.71 -23.83
CA ASN A 244 -31.81 -11.09 -25.15
C ASN A 244 -31.55 -10.02 -26.23
N LEU A 245 -30.90 -8.90 -25.90
CA LEU A 245 -30.62 -7.84 -26.86
C LEU A 245 -29.57 -8.29 -27.89
N THR A 246 -29.84 -8.00 -29.16
CA THR A 246 -28.87 -8.15 -30.24
C THR A 246 -27.78 -7.07 -30.15
N ILE A 247 -26.61 -7.33 -30.75
CA ILE A 247 -25.52 -6.34 -30.87
C ILE A 247 -26.02 -5.04 -31.52
N LYS A 248 -26.95 -5.13 -32.49
CA LYS A 248 -27.56 -3.96 -33.16
C LYS A 248 -28.37 -3.11 -32.20
N GLU A 249 -29.21 -3.72 -31.36
CA GLU A 249 -30.04 -3.03 -30.37
C GLU A 249 -29.19 -2.42 -29.25
N ILE A 250 -28.12 -3.10 -28.82
CA ILE A 250 -27.15 -2.55 -27.87
C ILE A 250 -26.51 -1.28 -28.43
N LYS A 251 -26.03 -1.32 -29.69
CA LYS A 251 -25.43 -0.16 -30.35
C LYS A 251 -26.43 1.00 -30.49
N GLN A 252 -27.67 0.71 -30.88
CA GLN A 252 -28.72 1.74 -30.99
C GLN A 252 -29.03 2.39 -29.63
N LYS A 253 -29.17 1.59 -28.57
CA LYS A 253 -29.41 2.10 -27.20
C LYS A 253 -28.25 2.96 -26.70
N ILE A 254 -27.00 2.61 -27.02
CA ILE A 254 -25.82 3.42 -26.68
C ILE A 254 -25.78 4.71 -27.51
N TRP A 255 -26.11 4.64 -28.81
CA TRP A 255 -26.08 5.79 -29.72
C TRP A 255 -27.21 6.80 -29.46
N SER A 256 -28.30 6.36 -28.82
CA SER A 256 -29.41 7.23 -28.40
C SER A 256 -29.18 7.93 -27.05
N LEU A 257 -28.01 7.76 -26.43
CA LEU A 257 -27.57 8.55 -25.26
C LEU A 257 -26.99 9.90 -25.69
#